data_AF-C2Y4E2-F1
#
_entry.id   AF-C2Y4E2-F1
#
_cell.length_a   1.000
_cell.length_b   1.000
_cell.length_c   1.000
_cell.angle_alpha   90.00
_cell.angle_beta   90.00
_cell.angle_gamma   90.00
#
_symmetry.space_group_name_H-M   'P 1'
#
loop_
_entity.id
_entity.type
_entity.pdbx_description
1 polymer ?
#
loop_
_entity_poly.entity_id
_entity_poly.type
_entity_poly.pdbx_seq_one_letter_code
_entity_poly.pdbx_strand_id
1 'polypeptide(L)'
;MTVINAGDYKISFSVSGVEPNQFALFLNGAPVTNSVYGSGAGTQQNNGQTVLTLAADDILTLNNHTSAAAVTLQTLAGGTQTNINASIVIEKLN
;
A
#
# COMPACT_ATOMS: atom_id res chain seq x y z
N MET A 1 6.94 6.60 -5.39
CA MET A 1 7.69 7.69 -4.74
C MET A 1 9.16 7.44 -5.01
N THR A 2 9.91 8.47 -5.42
CA THR A 2 11.38 8.40 -5.47
C THR A 2 11.95 8.88 -4.14
N VAL A 3 12.88 8.13 -3.58
CA VAL A 3 13.56 8.46 -2.32
C VAL A 3 14.67 9.45 -2.60
N ILE A 4 14.68 10.60 -1.92
CA ILE A 4 15.70 11.64 -2.14
C ILE A 4 16.86 11.48 -1.15
N ASN A 5 16.59 11.02 0.06
CA ASN A 5 17.61 10.83 1.10
C ASN A 5 17.60 9.39 1.55
N ALA A 6 18.76 8.75 1.63
CA ALA A 6 18.86 7.45 2.26
C ALA A 6 18.46 7.52 3.75
N GLY A 7 17.93 6.42 4.28
CA GLY A 7 17.53 6.30 5.68
C GLY A 7 16.52 5.18 5.91
N ASP A 8 16.09 5.02 7.17
CA ASP A 8 14.98 4.12 7.50
C ASP A 8 13.66 4.87 7.42
N TYR A 9 12.68 4.25 6.77
CA TYR A 9 11.37 4.82 6.53
C TYR A 9 10.31 3.92 7.13
N LYS A 10 9.37 4.50 7.89
CA LYS A 10 8.11 3.87 8.22
C LYS A 10 7.12 4.14 7.09
N ILE A 11 6.56 3.08 6.54
CA ILE A 11 5.54 3.15 5.51
C ILE A 11 4.27 2.55 6.08
N SER A 12 3.17 3.28 6.02
CA SER A 12 1.84 2.80 6.39
C SER A 12 0.87 3.11 5.27
N PHE A 13 -0.02 2.18 4.96
CA PHE A 13 -1.02 2.39 3.92
C PHE A 13 -2.38 1.85 4.34
N SER A 14 -3.39 2.32 3.63
CA SER A 14 -4.80 1.97 3.82
C SER A 14 -5.46 1.91 2.46
N VAL A 15 -6.08 0.78 2.13
CA VAL A 15 -6.77 0.54 0.86
C VAL A 15 -8.16 -0.04 1.11
N SER A 16 -9.16 0.57 0.49
CA SER A 16 -10.56 0.13 0.49
C SER A 16 -10.88 -0.49 -0.88
N GLY A 17 -10.85 -1.81 -0.97
CA GLY A 17 -11.17 -2.56 -2.20
C GLY A 17 -12.56 -3.18 -2.15
N VAL A 18 -13.20 -3.36 -3.32
CA VAL A 18 -14.50 -4.05 -3.44
C VAL A 18 -14.34 -5.58 -3.34
N GLU A 19 -13.22 -6.11 -3.80
CA GLU A 19 -12.85 -7.52 -3.81
C GLU A 19 -11.90 -7.88 -2.63
N PRO A 20 -11.84 -9.15 -2.19
CA PRO A 20 -10.70 -9.63 -1.40
C PRO A 20 -9.39 -9.33 -2.12
N ASN A 21 -8.43 -8.78 -1.41
CA ASN A 21 -7.24 -8.21 -2.03
C ASN A 21 -5.99 -8.42 -1.20
N GLN A 22 -4.86 -8.46 -1.88
CA GLN A 22 -3.52 -8.41 -1.33
C GLN A 22 -2.76 -7.25 -1.99
N PHE A 23 -2.09 -6.46 -1.16
CA PHE A 23 -1.23 -5.37 -1.60
C PHE A 23 0.14 -5.56 -0.99
N ALA A 24 1.18 -5.22 -1.77
CA ALA A 24 2.57 -5.32 -1.34
C ALA A 24 3.37 -4.09 -1.77
N LEU A 25 4.41 -3.79 -1.00
CA LEU A 25 5.37 -2.77 -1.41
C LEU A 25 6.35 -3.35 -2.41
N PHE A 26 6.73 -2.51 -3.37
CA PHE A 26 7.69 -2.84 -4.41
C PHE A 26 8.81 -1.80 -4.37
N LEU A 27 10.05 -2.26 -4.27
CA LEU A 27 11.26 -1.46 -4.30
C LEU A 27 11.97 -1.71 -5.63
N ASN A 28 12.12 -0.67 -6.44
CA ASN A 28 12.77 -0.75 -7.76
C ASN A 28 12.17 -1.84 -8.66
N GLY A 29 10.86 -2.04 -8.58
CA GLY A 29 10.12 -3.03 -9.39
C GLY A 29 10.12 -4.46 -8.83
N ALA A 30 10.83 -4.74 -7.75
CA ALA A 30 10.81 -6.04 -7.06
C ALA A 30 9.92 -5.99 -5.80
N PRO A 31 9.16 -7.05 -5.49
CA PRO A 31 8.36 -7.10 -4.27
C PRO A 31 9.25 -7.11 -3.03
N VAL A 32 8.89 -6.30 -2.04
CA VAL A 32 9.58 -6.27 -0.75
C VAL A 32 9.11 -7.45 0.09
N THR A 33 10.05 -8.26 0.56
CA THR A 33 9.77 -9.41 1.44
C THR A 33 9.00 -8.97 2.69
N ASN A 34 8.02 -9.77 3.12
CA ASN A 34 7.18 -9.51 4.29
C ASN A 34 6.37 -8.19 4.25
N SER A 35 6.11 -7.65 3.06
CA SER A 35 5.28 -6.45 2.88
C SER A 35 3.87 -6.72 2.35
N VAL A 36 3.48 -8.01 2.22
CA VAL A 36 2.17 -8.41 1.71
C VAL A 36 1.13 -8.33 2.82
N TYR A 37 0.15 -7.45 2.67
CA TYR A 37 -1.02 -7.36 3.56
C TYR A 37 -2.29 -7.67 2.77
N GLY A 38 -3.21 -8.40 3.41
CA GLY A 38 -4.41 -8.90 2.75
C GLY A 38 -5.69 -8.58 3.51
N SER A 39 -6.76 -8.43 2.75
CA SER A 39 -8.14 -8.41 3.20
C SER A 39 -8.86 -9.63 2.62
N GLY A 40 -9.46 -10.44 3.49
CA GLY A 40 -10.10 -11.71 3.12
C GLY A 40 -11.53 -11.55 2.60
N ALA A 41 -12.11 -10.36 2.71
CA ALA A 41 -13.46 -10.06 2.28
C ALA A 41 -13.49 -8.78 1.42
N GLY A 42 -14.47 -8.71 0.51
CA GLY A 42 -14.76 -7.48 -0.20
C GLY A 42 -15.20 -6.37 0.75
N THR A 43 -14.84 -5.11 0.46
CA THR A 43 -15.16 -3.92 1.26
C THR A 43 -14.61 -3.94 2.70
N GLN A 44 -13.78 -4.91 3.05
CA GLN A 44 -12.99 -4.92 4.27
C GLN A 44 -11.69 -4.15 4.04
N GLN A 45 -11.39 -3.23 4.95
CA GLN A 45 -10.19 -2.40 4.87
C GLN A 45 -8.91 -3.23 4.90
N ASN A 46 -7.99 -2.96 3.97
CA ASN A 46 -6.65 -3.51 3.98
C ASN A 46 -5.65 -2.45 4.43
N ASN A 47 -5.11 -2.60 5.64
CA ASN A 47 -4.10 -1.71 6.20
C ASN A 47 -2.78 -2.47 6.35
N GLY A 48 -1.68 -1.83 5.95
CA GLY A 48 -0.35 -2.39 6.09
C GLY A 48 0.64 -1.40 6.69
N GLN A 49 1.69 -1.93 7.31
CA GLN A 49 2.77 -1.13 7.88
C GLN A 49 4.10 -1.88 7.84
N THR A 50 5.15 -1.24 7.34
CA THR A 50 6.51 -1.78 7.39
C THR A 50 7.51 -0.68 7.70
N VAL A 51 8.70 -1.08 8.12
CA VAL A 51 9.89 -0.23 8.13
C VAL A 51 10.86 -0.75 7.07
N LEU A 52 11.43 0.13 6.25
CA LEU A 52 12.41 -0.22 5.22
C LEU A 52 13.60 0.73 5.29
N THR A 53 14.81 0.19 5.18
CA THR A 53 16.00 0.97 4.84
C THR A 53 15.99 1.21 3.34
N LEU A 54 15.99 2.49 2.93
CA LEU A 54 15.94 2.91 1.54
C LEU A 54 17.20 3.69 1.19
N ALA A 55 17.72 3.50 -0.03
CA ALA A 55 18.77 4.31 -0.60
C ALA A 55 18.19 5.54 -1.32
N ALA A 56 19.03 6.54 -1.59
CA ALA A 56 18.64 7.60 -2.52
C ALA A 56 18.39 7.00 -3.91
N ASP A 57 17.45 7.61 -4.64
CA ASP A 57 16.96 7.21 -5.97
C ASP A 57 16.16 5.90 -6.02
N ASP A 58 15.96 5.22 -4.88
CA ASP A 58 15.04 4.10 -4.80
C ASP A 58 13.62 4.53 -5.17
N ILE A 59 12.93 3.68 -5.93
CA ILE A 59 11.53 3.86 -6.32
C ILE A 59 10.66 2.90 -5.52
N LEU A 60 9.90 3.46 -4.59
CA LEU A 60 8.92 2.72 -3.80
C LEU A 60 7.52 2.85 -4.40
N THR A 61 6.84 1.72 -4.59
CA THR A 61 5.45 1.64 -5.06
C THR A 61 4.63 0.70 -4.18
N LEU A 62 3.31 0.89 -4.13
CA LEU A 62 2.36 -0.02 -3.48
C LEU A 62 1.47 -0.60 -4.57
N ASN A 63 1.49 -1.91 -4.73
CA ASN A 63 0.87 -2.57 -5.87
C ASN A 63 -0.14 -3.62 -5.39
N ASN A 64 -1.23 -3.77 -6.15
CA ASN A 64 -2.04 -4.97 -6.07
C ASN A 64 -1.14 -6.16 -6.42
N HIS A 65 -0.99 -7.10 -5.50
CA HIS A 65 -0.04 -8.20 -5.63
C HIS A 65 -0.72 -9.49 -5.19
N THR A 66 -0.73 -10.52 -6.05
CA THR A 66 -1.28 -11.85 -5.76
C THR A 66 -2.76 -11.92 -5.35
N SER A 67 -3.54 -10.86 -5.56
CA SER A 67 -5.00 -10.94 -5.52
C SER A 67 -5.54 -11.87 -6.61
N ALA A 68 -6.69 -12.51 -6.35
CA ALA A 68 -7.34 -13.41 -7.31
C ALA A 68 -7.85 -12.69 -8.57
N ALA A 69 -8.09 -11.38 -8.50
CA ALA A 69 -8.55 -10.53 -9.59
C ALA A 69 -7.97 -9.10 -9.48
N ALA A 70 -8.26 -8.28 -10.48
CA ALA A 70 -8.09 -6.83 -10.36
C ALA A 70 -8.93 -6.30 -9.19
N VAL A 71 -8.41 -5.30 -8.48
CA VAL A 71 -9.08 -4.71 -7.31
C VAL A 71 -9.68 -3.37 -7.72
N THR A 72 -11.00 -3.26 -7.61
CA THR A 72 -11.72 -2.01 -7.77
C THR A 72 -11.64 -1.22 -6.46
N LEU A 73 -11.14 0.01 -6.50
CA LEU A 73 -11.15 0.88 -5.32
C LEU A 73 -12.57 1.37 -5.02
N GLN A 74 -13.01 1.16 -3.79
CA GLN A 74 -14.38 1.44 -3.37
C GLN A 74 -14.63 2.95 -3.32
N THR A 75 -15.68 3.40 -4.02
CA THR A 75 -16.22 4.75 -3.88
C THR A 75 -17.53 4.71 -3.10
N LEU A 76 -17.89 5.85 -2.50
CA LEU A 76 -19.11 6.05 -1.70
C LEU A 76 -19.24 5.05 -0.53
N ALA A 77 -18.11 4.61 0.04
CA ALA A 77 -18.11 3.65 1.15
C ALA A 77 -18.89 4.22 2.35
N GLY A 78 -20.02 3.59 2.68
CA GLY A 78 -20.86 3.96 3.83
C GLY A 78 -21.67 5.27 3.68
N GLY A 79 -21.78 5.85 2.47
CA GLY A 79 -22.51 7.11 2.27
C GLY A 79 -22.73 7.48 0.80
N THR A 80 -22.98 8.76 0.52
CA THR A 80 -23.21 9.29 -0.85
C THR A 80 -22.09 10.20 -1.35
N GLN A 81 -21.09 10.51 -0.51
CA GLN A 81 -19.95 11.36 -0.85
C GLN A 81 -18.76 10.52 -1.30
N THR A 82 -17.94 11.04 -2.21
CA THR A 82 -16.67 10.41 -2.60
C THR A 82 -15.74 10.30 -1.39
N ASN A 83 -15.39 9.07 -1.01
CA ASN A 83 -14.43 8.80 0.05
C ASN A 83 -13.00 8.70 -0.53
N ILE A 84 -12.02 8.92 0.34
CA ILE A 84 -10.66 8.44 0.10
C ILE A 84 -10.67 6.92 0.19
N ASN A 85 -10.14 6.26 -0.83
CA ASN A 85 -10.16 4.80 -0.97
C ASN A 85 -8.76 4.18 -1.00
N ALA A 86 -7.72 5.00 -1.10
CA ALA A 86 -6.35 4.61 -0.89
C ALA A 86 -5.57 5.78 -0.28
N SER A 87 -4.72 5.49 0.70
CA SER A 87 -3.75 6.44 1.23
C SER A 87 -2.46 5.73 1.65
N ILE A 88 -1.36 6.45 1.58
CA ILE A 88 -0.03 5.99 2.00
C ILE A 88 0.68 7.13 2.72
N VAL A 89 1.26 6.81 3.87
CA VAL A 89 2.10 7.69 4.69
C VAL A 89 3.50 7.12 4.69
N ILE A 90 4.48 7.97 4.40
CA ILE A 90 5.89 7.62 4.36
C ILE A 90 6.63 8.62 5.25
N GLU A 91 7.23 8.12 6.31
CA GLU A 91 7.87 8.90 7.36
C GLU A 91 9.33 8.47 7.50
N LYS A 92 10.27 9.40 7.34
CA LYS A 92 11.69 9.13 7.58
C LYS A 92 11.94 9.08 9.09
N LEU A 93 12.61 8.04 9.58
CA LEU A 93 12.90 7.81 10.99
C LEU A 93 14.33 8.21 11.37
N ASN A 94 15.32 7.94 10.51
CA ASN A 94 16.73 8.26 10.71
C ASN A 94 17.45 8.51 9.37
#